data_AF-A0AAE3GQ95-F1
#
_entry.id   AF-A0AAE3GQ95-F1
#
_cell.length_a   1.000
_cell.length_b   1.000
_cell.length_c   1.000
_cell.angle_alpha   90.00
_cell.angle_beta   90.00
_cell.angle_gamma   90.00
#
_symmetry.space_group_name_H-M   'P 1'
#
loop_
_entity.id
_entity.type
_entity.pdbx_description
1 polymer ?
#
loop_
_entity_poly.entity_id
_entity_poly.type
_entity_poly.pdbx_seq_one_letter_code
_entity_poly.pdbx_strand_id
1 'polypeptide(L)'
;MSLQNEFLIFQHLINLGFEVNDVSCPHGAFGEFLTLVETPIPSSEILHATLNFDKRTKIVVVAQNIKSALKELSIFDFEVHTEPYIKRGKRQGERLGIVVNRTIEYQWTEY
;
A
#
# COMPACT_ATOMS: atom_id res chain seq x y z
N MET A 1 -1.08 13.74 12.23
CA MET A 1 -1.30 14.08 10.81
C MET A 1 -1.60 12.86 9.93
N SER A 2 -1.67 11.63 10.45
CA SER A 2 -1.95 10.44 9.61
C SER A 2 -3.31 10.50 8.93
N LEU A 3 -4.36 10.86 9.68
CA LEU A 3 -5.75 10.98 9.20
C LEU A 3 -5.90 11.89 7.97
N GLN A 4 -5.12 12.97 7.90
CA GLN A 4 -5.18 13.87 6.75
C GLN A 4 -4.56 13.23 5.50
N ASN A 5 -3.43 12.52 5.63
CA ASN A 5 -2.77 11.89 4.49
C ASN A 5 -3.57 10.68 3.98
N GLU A 6 -4.09 9.86 4.90
CA GLU A 6 -4.96 8.72 4.61
C GLU A 6 -6.18 9.16 3.79
N PHE A 7 -6.89 10.20 4.25
CA PHE A 7 -8.05 10.75 3.56
C PHE A 7 -7.69 11.30 2.16
N LEU A 8 -6.57 12.02 2.05
CA LEU A 8 -6.14 12.59 0.77
C LEU A 8 -5.77 11.52 -0.27
N ILE A 9 -5.07 10.45 0.16
CA ILE A 9 -4.74 9.32 -0.71
C ILE A 9 -6.02 8.58 -1.11
N PHE A 10 -6.91 8.30 -0.17
CA PHE A 10 -8.20 7.65 -0.45
C PHE A 10 -8.99 8.44 -1.50
N GLN A 11 -9.20 9.74 -1.27
CA GLN A 11 -9.94 10.59 -2.20
C GLN A 11 -9.28 10.65 -3.58
N HIS A 12 -7.94 10.69 -3.63
CA HIS A 12 -7.21 10.67 -4.90
C HIS A 12 -7.48 9.39 -5.70
N LEU A 13 -7.40 8.22 -5.06
CA LEU A 13 -7.62 6.93 -5.71
C LEU A 13 -9.08 6.77 -6.18
N ILE A 14 -10.04 7.18 -5.35
CA ILE A 14 -11.47 7.20 -5.74
C ILE A 14 -11.70 8.12 -6.94
N ASN A 15 -11.08 9.30 -6.98
CA ASN A 15 -11.21 10.24 -8.10
C ASN A 15 -10.60 9.69 -9.41
N LEU A 16 -9.64 8.77 -9.33
CA LEU A 16 -9.09 8.05 -10.48
C LEU A 16 -9.97 6.88 -10.93
N GLY A 17 -11.06 6.59 -10.22
CA GLY A 17 -12.02 5.53 -10.53
C GLY A 17 -11.66 4.16 -9.94
N PHE A 18 -10.68 4.08 -9.04
CA PHE A 18 -10.36 2.83 -8.36
C PHE A 18 -11.37 2.52 -7.27
N GLU A 19 -11.70 1.24 -7.10
CA GLU A 19 -12.44 0.75 -5.94
C GLU A 19 -11.48 0.54 -4.78
N VAL A 20 -11.62 1.33 -3.71
CA VAL A 20 -10.75 1.30 -2.52
C VAL A 20 -11.64 1.27 -1.29
N ASN A 21 -11.37 0.34 -0.38
CA ASN A 21 -12.13 0.16 0.86
C ASN A 21 -11.57 1.02 1.98
N ASP A 22 -10.23 1.07 2.11
CA ASP A 22 -9.55 1.79 3.19
C ASP A 22 -8.12 2.17 2.79
N VAL A 23 -7.60 3.23 3.42
CA VAL A 23 -6.20 3.61 3.35
C VAL A 23 -5.70 3.91 4.76
N SER A 24 -4.64 3.22 5.18
CA SER A 24 -4.04 3.39 6.50
C SER A 24 -2.56 3.76 6.41
N CYS A 25 -2.15 4.72 7.22
CA CYS A 25 -0.76 5.09 7.46
C CYS A 25 -0.42 4.75 8.92
N PRO A 26 0.04 3.52 9.22
CA PRO A 26 0.18 3.04 10.59
C PRO A 26 1.05 3.96 11.45
N HIS A 27 0.60 4.24 12.68
CA HIS A 27 1.36 5.06 13.63
C HIS A 27 2.74 4.48 13.96
N GLY A 28 2.88 3.14 14.01
CA GLY A 28 4.17 2.48 14.18
C GLY A 28 5.17 2.76 13.05
N ALA A 29 4.69 3.21 11.88
CA ALA A 29 5.49 3.66 10.75
C ALA A 29 5.51 5.20 10.64
N PHE A 30 5.39 5.88 11.78
CA PHE A 30 5.35 7.35 11.91
C PHE A 30 4.22 8.03 11.12
N GLY A 31 3.22 7.27 10.67
CA GLY A 31 2.13 7.78 9.83
C GLY A 31 2.59 8.32 8.47
N GLU A 32 3.81 7.97 8.03
CA GLU A 32 4.38 8.50 6.79
C GLU A 32 5.29 7.54 6.03
N PHE A 33 5.82 6.48 6.63
CA PHE A 33 6.77 5.59 5.94
C PHE A 33 6.13 4.34 5.34
N LEU A 34 4.96 3.95 5.84
CA LEU A 34 4.19 2.82 5.34
C LEU A 34 2.77 3.30 5.03
N THR A 35 2.30 2.96 3.84
CA THR A 35 0.93 3.16 3.40
C THR A 35 0.34 1.81 3.04
N LEU A 36 -0.81 1.51 3.62
CA LEU A 36 -1.58 0.30 3.38
C LEU A 36 -2.84 0.71 2.61
N VAL A 37 -3.07 0.10 1.45
CA VAL A 37 -4.25 0.33 0.62
C VAL A 37 -5.06 -0.97 0.56
N GLU A 38 -6.28 -0.93 1.08
CA GLU A 38 -7.21 -2.04 1.01
C GLU A 38 -8.15 -1.86 -0.18
N THR A 39 -8.21 -2.86 -1.05
CA THR A 39 -9.04 -2.84 -2.27
C THR A 39 -9.47 -4.25 -2.65
N PRO A 40 -10.71 -4.48 -3.10
CA PRO A 40 -11.13 -5.80 -3.56
C PRO A 40 -10.34 -6.30 -4.78
N ILE A 41 -9.69 -5.40 -5.54
CA ILE A 41 -8.95 -5.74 -6.77
C ILE A 41 -7.55 -5.11 -6.69
N PRO A 42 -6.61 -5.72 -5.93
CA PRO A 42 -5.24 -5.26 -5.86
C PRO A 42 -4.61 -5.25 -7.25
N SER A 43 -3.92 -4.16 -7.57
CA SER A 43 -3.35 -3.96 -8.90
C SER A 43 -2.14 -3.04 -8.85
N SER A 44 -1.25 -3.19 -9.83
CA SER A 44 -0.06 -2.34 -9.97
C SER A 44 -0.44 -0.89 -10.27
N GLU A 45 -1.57 -0.65 -10.92
CA GLU A 45 -2.09 0.69 -11.21
C GLU A 45 -2.41 1.47 -9.94
N ILE A 46 -3.08 0.84 -8.96
CA ILE A 46 -3.38 1.44 -7.66
C ILE A 46 -2.07 1.74 -6.90
N LEU A 47 -1.12 0.80 -6.95
CA LEU A 47 0.19 0.97 -6.34
C LEU A 47 0.93 2.18 -6.93
N HIS A 48 1.01 2.28 -8.25
CA HIS A 48 1.67 3.40 -8.93
C HIS A 48 0.96 4.72 -8.68
N ALA A 49 -0.36 4.76 -8.68
CA ALA A 49 -1.12 5.96 -8.34
C ALA A 49 -0.80 6.45 -6.92
N THR A 50 -0.74 5.52 -5.95
CA THR A 50 -0.41 5.83 -4.56
C THR A 50 1.04 6.34 -4.42
N LEU A 51 2.01 5.66 -5.02
CA LEU A 51 3.41 6.09 -5.04
C LEU A 51 3.58 7.44 -5.73
N ASN A 52 2.79 7.73 -6.75
CA ASN A 52 2.85 9.01 -7.46
C ASN A 52 2.25 10.17 -6.68
N PHE A 53 1.18 9.92 -5.93
CA PHE A 53 0.54 10.92 -5.10
C PHE A 53 1.38 11.27 -3.86
N ASP A 54 1.74 10.27 -3.06
CA ASP A 54 2.54 10.47 -1.86
C ASP A 54 4.02 10.22 -2.16
N LYS A 55 4.83 11.27 -2.34
CA LYS A 55 6.28 11.12 -2.58
C LYS A 55 7.09 10.90 -1.29
N ARG A 56 6.48 11.01 -0.11
CA ARG A 56 7.14 10.82 1.20
C ARG A 56 7.14 9.36 1.61
N THR A 57 6.05 8.63 1.32
CA THR A 57 5.94 7.22 1.69
C THR A 57 7.06 6.37 1.10
N LYS A 58 7.58 5.45 1.91
CA LYS A 58 8.72 4.59 1.58
C LYS A 58 8.25 3.22 1.13
N ILE A 59 7.20 2.72 1.77
CA ILE A 59 6.63 1.41 1.50
C ILE A 59 5.14 1.58 1.25
N VAL A 60 4.64 1.03 0.16
CA VAL A 60 3.21 0.93 -0.14
C VAL A 60 2.85 -0.53 -0.31
N VAL A 61 1.79 -0.97 0.35
CA VAL A 61 1.25 -2.33 0.20
C VAL A 61 -0.21 -2.21 -0.24
N VAL A 62 -0.57 -2.88 -1.32
CA VAL A 62 -1.93 -2.95 -1.87
C VAL A 62 -2.42 -4.39 -1.72
N ALA A 63 -3.54 -4.60 -1.02
CA ALA A 63 -4.08 -5.94 -0.76
C ALA A 63 -5.59 -5.94 -0.57
N GLN A 64 -6.22 -7.12 -0.62
CA GLN A 64 -7.66 -7.29 -0.39
C GLN A 64 -8.10 -7.11 1.05
N ASN A 65 -7.23 -7.39 2.02
CA ASN A 65 -7.52 -7.23 3.44
C ASN A 65 -6.20 -6.98 4.16
N ILE A 66 -6.02 -5.76 4.70
CA ILE A 66 -4.69 -5.29 5.08
C ILE A 66 -4.49 -5.09 6.57
N LYS A 67 -5.38 -5.66 7.40
CA LYS A 67 -5.29 -5.60 8.88
C LYS A 67 -3.89 -5.96 9.42
N SER A 68 -3.16 -6.84 8.73
CA SER A 68 -1.73 -7.06 8.97
C SER A 68 -1.01 -7.38 7.66
N ALA A 69 -0.27 -6.41 7.13
CA ALA A 69 0.50 -6.57 5.89
C ALA A 69 1.48 -7.76 5.95
N LEU A 70 2.19 -7.95 7.08
CA LEU A 70 3.14 -9.06 7.22
C LEU A 70 2.44 -10.42 7.18
N LYS A 71 1.23 -10.53 7.74
CA LYS A 71 0.44 -11.76 7.68
C LYS A 71 0.09 -12.09 6.23
N GLU A 72 -0.44 -11.11 5.49
CA GLU A 72 -0.77 -11.28 4.07
C GLU A 72 0.44 -11.73 3.25
N LEU A 73 1.58 -11.05 3.42
CA LEU A 73 2.82 -11.33 2.69
C LEU A 73 3.46 -12.68 3.04
N SER A 74 3.11 -13.26 4.20
CA SER A 74 3.61 -14.58 4.61
C SER A 74 2.84 -15.73 3.97
N ILE A 75 1.65 -15.45 3.42
CA ILE A 75 0.68 -16.46 2.98
C ILE A 75 0.51 -16.43 1.46
N PHE A 76 0.40 -15.23 0.90
CA PHE A 76 -0.01 -15.04 -0.49
C PHE A 76 1.15 -14.62 -1.38
N ASP A 77 1.03 -14.94 -2.67
CA ASP A 77 1.95 -14.46 -3.69
C ASP A 77 1.86 -12.93 -3.79
N PHE A 78 2.98 -12.29 -4.11
CA PHE A 78 3.01 -10.84 -4.26
C PHE A 78 3.98 -10.40 -5.35
N GLU A 79 3.65 -9.27 -5.96
CA GLU A 79 4.51 -8.56 -6.90
C GLU A 79 5.22 -7.43 -6.18
N VAL A 80 6.48 -7.21 -6.53
CA VAL A 80 7.32 -6.16 -5.96
C VAL A 80 7.69 -5.15 -7.04
N HIS A 81 7.49 -3.88 -6.72
CA HIS A 81 7.96 -2.76 -7.50
C HIS A 81 8.94 -1.92 -6.68
N THR A 82 10.00 -1.42 -7.30
CA THR A 82 10.93 -0.49 -6.65
C THR A 82 11.15 0.73 -7.52
N GLU A 83 11.20 1.90 -6.89
CA GLU A 83 11.57 3.15 -7.56
C GLU A 83 12.47 4.02 -6.67
N PRO A 84 13.35 4.87 -7.25
CA PRO A 84 14.26 5.70 -6.47
C PRO A 84 13.51 6.69 -5.56
N TYR A 85 13.92 6.76 -4.28
CA TYR A 85 13.49 7.84 -3.41
C TYR A 85 14.34 9.10 -3.65
N ILE A 86 13.73 10.11 -4.27
CA ILE A 86 14.38 11.39 -4.55
C ILE A 86 13.98 12.43 -3.51
N LYS A 87 14.96 12.97 -2.78
CA LYS A 87 14.77 14.09 -1.85
C LYS A 87 15.68 15.24 -2.26
N ARG A 88 15.11 16.42 -2.52
CA ARG A 88 15.86 17.62 -2.96
C ARG A 88 16.77 17.35 -4.16
N GLY A 89 16.25 16.62 -5.16
CA GLY A 89 16.99 16.30 -6.38
C GLY A 89 18.09 15.24 -6.24
N LYS A 90 18.26 14.62 -5.06
CA LYS A 90 19.24 13.56 -4.84
C LYS A 90 18.56 12.25 -4.45
N ARG A 91 19.06 11.13 -4.98
CA ARG A 91 18.66 9.79 -4.53
C ARG A 91 19.12 9.57 -3.09
N GLN A 92 18.21 9.16 -2.23
CA GLN A 92 18.47 8.87 -0.81
C GLN A 92 18.11 7.43 -0.42
N GLY A 93 17.76 6.58 -1.39
CA GLY A 93 17.40 5.19 -1.19
C GLY A 93 16.36 4.76 -2.22
N GLU A 94 15.65 3.68 -1.91
CA GLU A 94 14.53 3.14 -2.69
C GLU A 94 13.20 3.36 -1.98
N ARG A 95 12.15 3.31 -2.79
CA ARG A 95 10.77 3.10 -2.37
C ARG A 95 10.36 1.69 -2.80
N LEU A 96 9.54 1.06 -1.98
CA LEU A 96 9.08 -0.30 -2.17
C LEU A 96 7.56 -0.30 -2.33
N GLY A 97 7.09 -0.85 -3.43
CA GLY A 97 5.69 -1.12 -3.68
C GLY A 97 5.43 -2.61 -3.69
N ILE A 98 4.35 -3.05 -3.07
CA ILE A 98 3.96 -4.46 -3.03
C ILE A 98 2.48 -4.60 -3.36
N VAL A 99 2.16 -5.46 -4.31
CA VAL A 99 0.78 -5.87 -4.60
C VAL A 99 0.60 -7.32 -4.17
N VAL A 100 -0.33 -7.58 -3.26
CA VAL A 100 -0.60 -8.92 -2.76
C VAL A 100 -1.74 -9.54 -3.54
N ASN A 101 -1.47 -10.69 -4.15
CA ASN A 101 -2.39 -11.44 -4.98
C ASN A 101 -2.92 -12.64 -4.18
N ARG A 102 -4.17 -12.57 -3.72
CA ARG A 102 -4.86 -13.71 -3.10
C ARG A 102 -5.32 -14.69 -4.17
N THR A 103 -4.40 -15.50 -4.66
CA THR A 103 -4.66 -16.55 -5.66
C THR A 103 -5.36 -17.78 -5.08
N ILE A 104 -5.38 -17.92 -3.73
CA ILE A 104 -5.90 -19.09 -3.03
C ILE A 104 -6.78 -18.63 -1.85
N GLU A 105 -8.01 -19.15 -1.75
CA GLU A 105 -8.84 -18.99 -0.56
C GLU A 105 -8.50 -20.07 0.47
N TYR A 106 -7.81 -19.70 1.55
CA TYR A 106 -7.53 -20.62 2.66
C TYR A 106 -8.71 -20.71 3.63
N GLN A 107 -9.24 -21.92 3.84
CA GLN A 107 -10.15 -22.22 4.95
C GLN A 107 -9.31 -22.50 6.21
N TRP A 108 -9.13 -21.48 7.05
CA TRP A 108 -8.40 -21.62 8.31
C TRP A 108 -9.26 -22.37 9.33
N THR A 109 -8.80 -23.54 9.78
CA THR A 109 -9.28 -24.17 11.01
C THR A 109 -8.28 -23.87 12.13
N GLU A 110 -8.74 -23.22 13.19
CA GLU A 110 -7.95 -23.06 14.42
C GLU A 110 -7.78 -24.44 15.08
N TYR A 111 -6.54 -24.77 15.48
CA TYR A 111 -6.22 -25.94 16.31
C TYR A 111 -6.02 -25.52 17.75
#